data_AF-A0A0R0EKY3-F1
#
_entry.id   AF-A0A0R0EKY3-F1
#
_cell.length_a   1.000
_cell.length_b   1.000
_cell.length_c   1.000
_cell.angle_alpha   90.00
_cell.angle_beta   90.00
_cell.angle_gamma   90.00
#
_symmetry.space_group_name_H-M   'P 1'
#
loop_
_entity.id
_entity.type
_entity.pdbx_description
1 polymer ?
#
loop_
_entity_poly.entity_id
_entity_poly.type
_entity_poly.pdbx_seq_one_letter_code
_entity_poly.pdbx_strand_id
1 'polypeptide(L)'
;MSLNFDRRKKVGSKPELPVLDSVPPSKIGAIYLSDASSPLSNYSEKTKEESKSNELIPVSGEIHVLDVMPTNHKVQSKHNGDKNASPKVVPITSVDDTGCLTKPDGGSMNFCLSGLHDNEDSDGGETESVVSESRVPVGKYHVKESFAPILRSIFEKYGDIGASCHLESVVMRSYYVECVCFVVQELQSTPIMQLAKSKIMELMAILKDVESAQLRVAWLRNIVDEIAENIELIDEHCMAEMAKANSDREMETLNKELESNLESLAQKEQEVTDIKTRIEEIREHLSELELKSSDLAKNILSIKSKVDNLDSKSLLDELV
;
A
#
# COMPACT_ATOMS: atom_id res chain seq x y z
N MET A 1 -16.06 70.55 -10.72
CA MET A 1 -14.85 69.75 -10.97
C MET A 1 -15.07 68.42 -10.26
N SER A 2 -15.70 67.40 -10.85
CA SER A 2 -15.89 67.07 -12.27
C SER A 2 -14.58 66.68 -12.97
N LEU A 3 -14.37 65.38 -13.17
CA LEU A 3 -14.10 64.75 -14.47
C LEU A 3 -14.31 63.23 -14.35
N ASN A 4 -14.76 62.59 -15.44
CA ASN A 4 -15.04 61.14 -15.51
C ASN A 4 -13.83 60.39 -16.09
N PHE A 5 -13.81 59.06 -15.97
CA PHE A 5 -13.19 58.21 -17.01
C PHE A 5 -13.97 56.90 -17.22
N ASP A 6 -14.10 56.50 -18.50
CA ASP A 6 -15.06 55.49 -18.96
C ASP A 6 -14.57 54.03 -18.91
N ARG A 7 -15.52 53.13 -18.62
CA ARG A 7 -15.37 51.67 -18.84
C ARG A 7 -15.74 51.32 -20.29
N ARG A 8 -14.75 50.98 -21.13
CA ARG A 8 -14.99 50.40 -22.47
C ARG A 8 -14.87 48.87 -22.47
N LYS A 9 -15.86 48.19 -23.06
CA LYS A 9 -15.78 46.77 -23.47
C LYS A 9 -15.10 46.66 -24.84
N LYS A 10 -14.50 45.50 -25.14
CA LYS A 10 -14.34 44.99 -26.51
C LYS A 10 -14.40 43.46 -26.53
N VAL A 11 -14.72 42.87 -27.68
CA VAL A 11 -14.97 41.44 -27.91
C VAL A 11 -14.33 41.04 -29.25
N GLY A 12 -13.89 39.79 -29.38
CA GLY A 12 -13.28 39.22 -30.58
C GLY A 12 -11.74 39.32 -30.58
N SER A 13 -10.99 38.38 -31.18
CA SER A 13 -11.40 37.18 -31.92
C SER A 13 -10.35 36.06 -31.81
N LYS A 14 -10.76 34.81 -32.09
CA LYS A 14 -9.89 33.61 -32.09
C LYS A 14 -9.15 33.48 -33.43
N PRO A 15 -7.82 33.23 -33.45
CA PRO A 15 -7.11 32.80 -34.66
C PRO A 15 -7.32 31.31 -34.95
N GLU A 16 -7.38 30.97 -36.22
CA GLU A 16 -7.39 29.60 -36.75
C GLU A 16 -6.11 29.43 -37.60
N LEU A 17 -5.52 28.23 -37.63
CA LEU A 17 -4.27 27.95 -38.34
C LEU A 17 -4.50 26.97 -39.51
N PRO A 18 -3.74 27.12 -40.61
CA PRO A 18 -4.13 26.57 -41.90
C PRO A 18 -3.87 25.06 -42.05
N VAL A 19 -4.68 24.46 -42.93
CA VAL A 19 -4.48 23.11 -43.49
C VAL A 19 -3.19 23.07 -44.30
N LEU A 20 -2.44 21.96 -44.22
CA LEU A 20 -1.34 21.64 -45.13
C LEU A 20 -1.75 20.54 -46.12
N ASP A 21 -1.19 20.64 -47.32
CA ASP A 21 -1.64 19.93 -48.51
C ASP A 21 -1.16 18.46 -48.60
N SER A 22 -1.85 17.68 -49.44
CA SER A 22 -1.56 16.25 -49.62
C SER A 22 -0.51 15.97 -50.71
N VAL A 23 0.44 15.07 -50.43
CA VAL A 23 1.48 14.60 -51.39
C VAL A 23 1.51 13.05 -51.38
N PRO A 24 1.59 12.37 -52.55
CA PRO A 24 1.11 10.98 -52.69
C PRO A 24 2.17 9.87 -52.46
N PRO A 25 1.74 8.61 -52.23
CA PRO A 25 2.63 7.49 -51.93
C PRO A 25 3.10 6.68 -53.17
N SER A 26 4.41 6.49 -53.29
CA SER A 26 5.06 5.36 -54.01
C SER A 26 6.55 5.32 -53.63
N LYS A 27 7.09 4.25 -53.00
CA LYS A 27 7.42 2.88 -53.47
C LYS A 27 8.92 2.76 -53.81
N ILE A 28 9.46 1.54 -53.79
CA ILE A 28 10.91 1.20 -53.74
C ILE A 28 11.48 1.42 -52.31
N GLY A 29 12.20 0.47 -51.70
CA GLY A 29 12.53 -0.90 -52.12
C GLY A 29 12.84 -1.79 -50.90
N ALA A 30 12.83 -3.12 -51.10
CA ALA A 30 12.98 -4.09 -50.01
C ALA A 30 14.45 -4.51 -49.80
N ILE A 31 14.82 -4.79 -48.55
CA ILE A 31 15.98 -5.62 -48.20
C ILE A 31 15.50 -6.70 -47.23
N TYR A 32 15.93 -7.94 -47.47
CA TYR A 32 15.66 -9.12 -46.65
C TYR A 32 16.46 -9.08 -45.33
N LEU A 33 15.82 -9.42 -44.22
CA LEU A 33 16.38 -10.33 -43.22
C LEU A 33 15.24 -11.18 -42.64
N SER A 34 15.54 -12.43 -42.27
CA SER A 34 14.59 -13.38 -41.67
C SER A 34 15.30 -14.25 -40.65
N ASP A 35 14.50 -14.93 -39.83
CA ASP A 35 14.85 -16.05 -38.96
C ASP A 35 15.73 -15.79 -37.72
N ALA A 36 15.04 -15.50 -36.61
CA ALA A 36 15.38 -16.10 -35.31
C ALA A 36 14.08 -16.43 -34.54
N SER A 37 13.93 -17.69 -34.12
CA SER A 37 12.89 -18.17 -33.18
C SER A 37 13.39 -17.97 -31.72
N SER A 38 12.61 -18.07 -30.63
CA SER A 38 11.22 -18.52 -30.40
C SER A 38 10.70 -17.92 -29.05
N PRO A 39 9.48 -18.22 -28.55
CA PRO A 39 8.83 -17.40 -27.51
C PRO A 39 9.20 -17.73 -26.05
N LEU A 40 8.88 -16.79 -25.15
CA LEU A 40 8.90 -16.94 -23.69
C LEU A 40 7.89 -17.99 -23.19
N SER A 41 8.32 -18.80 -22.22
CA SER A 41 7.52 -19.85 -21.59
C SER A 41 6.70 -19.32 -20.41
N ASN A 42 5.38 -19.53 -20.42
CA ASN A 42 4.55 -19.32 -19.23
C ASN A 42 4.70 -20.47 -18.22
N TYR A 43 4.59 -20.12 -16.93
CA TYR A 43 4.67 -21.05 -15.81
C TYR A 43 3.55 -22.10 -15.85
N SER A 44 3.87 -23.36 -15.55
CA SER A 44 2.86 -24.41 -15.33
C SER A 44 2.79 -24.78 -13.86
N GLU A 45 1.60 -24.64 -13.29
CA GLU A 45 1.21 -25.23 -12.01
C GLU A 45 1.41 -26.75 -12.02
N LYS A 46 1.84 -27.34 -10.89
CA LYS A 46 1.88 -28.80 -10.69
C LYS A 46 1.49 -29.21 -9.27
N THR A 47 0.69 -30.27 -9.23
CA THR A 47 0.15 -30.91 -8.03
C THR A 47 1.14 -31.87 -7.36
N LYS A 48 0.78 -32.33 -6.16
CA LYS A 48 1.43 -33.42 -5.41
C LYS A 48 1.47 -34.72 -6.22
N GLU A 49 2.53 -35.52 -6.04
CA GLU A 49 2.43 -36.93 -5.60
C GLU A 49 3.80 -37.48 -5.16
N GLU A 50 3.81 -38.60 -4.43
CA GLU A 50 5.02 -39.26 -3.91
C GLU A 50 5.59 -40.31 -4.87
N SER A 51 6.90 -40.56 -4.81
CA SER A 51 7.47 -41.92 -4.96
C SER A 51 8.90 -42.01 -4.41
N LYS A 52 9.31 -43.22 -4.01
CA LYS A 52 10.63 -43.54 -3.42
C LYS A 52 11.42 -44.47 -4.35
N SER A 53 12.75 -44.28 -4.43
CA SER A 53 13.71 -45.40 -4.43
C SER A 53 15.18 -44.94 -4.38
N ASN A 54 15.92 -45.44 -3.39
CA ASN A 54 17.24 -46.11 -3.45
C ASN A 54 18.29 -45.55 -4.45
N GLU A 55 19.41 -44.97 -4.02
CA GLU A 55 20.60 -45.58 -3.36
C GLU A 55 21.62 -46.19 -4.35
N LEU A 56 22.88 -45.67 -4.36
CA LEU A 56 24.06 -46.32 -4.95
C LEU A 56 25.41 -45.70 -4.47
N ILE A 57 26.01 -46.34 -3.46
CA ILE A 57 27.47 -46.57 -3.18
C ILE A 57 28.50 -45.38 -3.13
N PRO A 58 29.36 -45.32 -2.08
CA PRO A 58 30.48 -44.34 -1.95
C PRO A 58 31.89 -44.90 -2.31
N VAL A 59 32.90 -44.02 -2.33
CA VAL A 59 34.36 -44.32 -2.41
C VAL A 59 35.13 -43.50 -1.35
N SER A 60 36.33 -43.95 -0.95
CA SER A 60 37.01 -43.56 0.31
C SER A 60 38.48 -43.11 0.16
N GLY A 61 39.04 -42.52 1.23
CA GLY A 61 40.46 -42.21 1.44
C GLY A 61 40.71 -40.74 1.83
N GLU A 62 41.42 -40.32 2.89
CA GLU A 62 41.84 -40.78 4.25
C GLU A 62 43.00 -39.81 4.66
N ILE A 63 43.42 -39.76 5.95
CA ILE A 63 44.55 -38.95 6.54
C ILE A 63 44.18 -37.48 6.89
N HIS A 64 44.41 -36.92 8.09
CA HIS A 64 44.84 -37.49 9.40
C HIS A 64 44.41 -36.63 10.63
N VAL A 65 44.19 -37.33 11.76
CA VAL A 65 44.52 -37.03 13.19
C VAL A 65 44.71 -35.58 13.69
N LEU A 66 43.83 -35.15 14.61
CA LEU A 66 44.07 -34.86 16.06
C LEU A 66 42.72 -34.43 16.69
N ASP A 67 41.96 -35.22 17.46
CA ASP A 67 42.14 -35.88 18.78
C ASP A 67 41.45 -35.10 19.95
N VAL A 68 41.13 -35.80 21.05
CA VAL A 68 40.46 -35.38 22.30
C VAL A 68 38.92 -35.23 22.28
N MET A 69 38.27 -36.38 22.51
CA MET A 69 36.98 -36.55 23.25
C MET A 69 37.31 -36.85 24.75
N PRO A 70 36.37 -37.12 25.69
CA PRO A 70 34.92 -37.32 25.60
C PRO A 70 34.11 -36.23 26.36
N THR A 71 32.79 -36.26 26.58
CA THR A 71 31.73 -37.33 26.51
C THR A 71 30.39 -36.67 26.05
N ASN A 72 29.15 -37.17 26.17
CA ASN A 72 28.52 -38.22 26.98
C ASN A 72 27.30 -38.89 26.28
N HIS A 73 26.35 -39.41 27.05
CA HIS A 73 25.22 -40.27 26.66
C HIS A 73 23.85 -39.55 26.67
N LYS A 74 22.96 -39.77 25.68
CA LYS A 74 22.00 -40.90 25.49
C LYS A 74 20.77 -40.73 26.44
N VAL A 75 19.50 -40.93 26.07
CA VAL A 75 18.86 -42.01 25.28
C VAL A 75 17.63 -41.50 24.46
N GLN A 76 17.19 -42.35 23.53
CA GLN A 76 15.93 -42.40 22.74
C GLN A 76 14.63 -42.06 23.56
N SER A 77 13.43 -41.83 22.97
CA SER A 77 12.83 -42.51 21.81
C SER A 77 11.63 -41.77 21.16
N LYS A 78 11.29 -42.21 19.94
CA LYS A 78 9.97 -42.07 19.26
C LYS A 78 8.86 -42.74 20.12
N HIS A 79 7.55 -42.49 19.96
CA HIS A 79 6.77 -42.58 18.70
C HIS A 79 5.37 -41.93 18.77
N ASN A 80 4.61 -42.06 17.67
CA ASN A 80 3.34 -41.41 17.34
C ASN A 80 2.14 -42.10 18.02
N GLY A 81 0.94 -41.50 17.93
CA GLY A 81 -0.32 -42.28 17.96
C GLY A 81 -1.58 -41.51 18.37
N ASP A 82 -2.39 -41.12 17.40
CA ASP A 82 -3.70 -40.46 17.57
C ASP A 82 -4.68 -41.22 18.48
N LYS A 83 -5.57 -40.50 19.20
CA LYS A 83 -7.05 -40.56 19.00
C LYS A 83 -7.90 -39.79 20.02
N ASN A 84 -8.90 -39.09 19.45
CA ASN A 84 -10.32 -38.99 19.86
C ASN A 84 -10.77 -38.36 21.21
N ALA A 85 -11.89 -37.63 21.06
CA ALA A 85 -13.03 -37.49 21.98
C ALA A 85 -12.87 -36.74 23.32
N SER A 86 -13.69 -35.69 23.48
CA SER A 86 -13.93 -34.98 24.74
C SER A 86 -14.79 -35.79 25.72
N PRO A 87 -14.51 -35.73 27.04
CA PRO A 87 -15.47 -36.10 28.08
C PRO A 87 -16.07 -34.90 28.81
N LYS A 88 -17.35 -35.09 29.17
CA LYS A 88 -18.25 -34.26 29.97
C LYS A 88 -17.68 -33.67 31.28
N VAL A 89 -18.22 -32.49 31.62
CA VAL A 89 -18.42 -31.95 32.99
C VAL A 89 -19.32 -32.88 33.84
N VAL A 90 -19.06 -33.01 35.15
CA VAL A 90 -19.86 -32.69 36.40
C VAL A 90 -19.24 -33.45 37.60
N PRO A 91 -19.72 -33.38 38.88
CA PRO A 91 -20.70 -32.50 39.55
C PRO A 91 -20.10 -31.72 40.76
N ILE A 92 -20.88 -30.93 41.52
CA ILE A 92 -21.40 -31.19 42.91
C ILE A 92 -21.80 -29.79 43.48
N THR A 93 -22.83 -29.47 44.30
CA THR A 93 -24.08 -30.04 44.90
C THR A 93 -24.84 -28.85 45.57
N SER A 94 -26.13 -28.82 45.94
CA SER A 94 -27.33 -29.67 45.70
C SER A 94 -28.58 -29.04 46.36
N VAL A 95 -29.77 -29.23 45.76
CA VAL A 95 -31.16 -29.32 46.32
C VAL A 95 -31.72 -28.25 47.30
N ASP A 96 -33.00 -27.85 47.29
CA ASP A 96 -34.18 -27.89 46.36
C ASP A 96 -35.16 -26.77 46.89
N ASP A 97 -36.49 -26.63 46.71
CA ASP A 97 -37.60 -27.45 46.20
C ASP A 97 -38.83 -26.58 45.76
N THR A 98 -39.73 -27.18 44.98
CA THR A 98 -41.18 -26.96 44.78
C THR A 98 -41.85 -25.61 45.12
N GLY A 99 -42.52 -25.02 44.11
CA GLY A 99 -43.60 -24.03 44.27
C GLY A 99 -44.26 -23.64 42.93
N CYS A 100 -45.60 -23.57 42.87
CA CYS A 100 -46.36 -23.34 41.61
C CYS A 100 -47.18 -22.02 41.63
N LEU A 101 -47.74 -21.65 40.47
CA LEU A 101 -48.50 -20.41 40.22
C LEU A 101 -49.73 -20.22 41.14
N THR A 102 -50.01 -18.96 41.50
CA THR A 102 -51.35 -18.35 41.33
C THR A 102 -51.31 -16.82 41.24
N LYS A 103 -52.29 -16.26 40.52
CA LYS A 103 -52.78 -14.86 40.56
C LYS A 103 -53.82 -14.75 41.70
N PRO A 104 -54.18 -13.56 42.29
CA PRO A 104 -54.68 -12.39 41.53
C PRO A 104 -54.51 -10.98 42.14
N ASP A 105 -55.17 -10.03 41.46
CA ASP A 105 -55.74 -8.74 41.91
C ASP A 105 -54.91 -7.57 42.45
N GLY A 106 -55.16 -6.41 41.82
CA GLY A 106 -55.85 -5.31 42.50
C GLY A 106 -55.04 -4.39 43.41
N GLY A 107 -54.44 -3.33 42.86
CA GLY A 107 -53.88 -2.24 43.67
C GLY A 107 -53.33 -1.08 42.84
N SER A 108 -53.95 0.10 42.98
CA SER A 108 -53.48 1.33 42.34
C SER A 108 -52.18 1.82 42.99
N MET A 109 -51.04 1.77 42.27
CA MET A 109 -49.77 2.33 42.74
C MET A 109 -49.71 3.83 42.45
N ASN A 110 -50.28 4.61 43.37
CA ASN A 110 -50.15 6.07 43.37
C ASN A 110 -48.73 6.46 43.82
N PHE A 111 -47.93 7.06 42.94
CA PHE A 111 -46.62 7.61 43.29
C PHE A 111 -46.78 8.92 44.09
N CYS A 112 -46.97 8.79 45.40
CA CYS A 112 -46.96 9.93 46.33
C CYS A 112 -45.52 10.41 46.57
N LEU A 113 -45.17 11.57 46.01
CA LEU A 113 -43.88 12.23 46.20
C LEU A 113 -43.89 12.99 47.55
N SER A 114 -43.75 12.25 48.65
CA SER A 114 -43.72 12.78 50.02
C SER A 114 -42.30 13.16 50.42
N GLY A 115 -41.99 14.45 50.37
CA GLY A 115 -40.74 15.00 50.91
C GLY A 115 -40.84 15.42 52.39
N LEU A 116 -39.68 15.77 52.93
CA LEU A 116 -39.45 16.34 54.26
C LEU A 116 -39.69 15.41 55.48
N HIS A 117 -38.58 14.88 55.99
CA HIS A 117 -38.33 14.87 57.43
C HIS A 117 -36.84 15.11 57.65
N ASP A 118 -36.49 16.21 58.30
CA ASP A 118 -35.09 16.54 58.62
C ASP A 118 -34.57 15.59 59.70
N ASN A 119 -33.32 15.14 59.55
CA ASN A 119 -32.38 14.81 60.62
C ASN A 119 -30.97 15.10 60.09
N GLU A 120 -30.11 15.62 60.96
CA GLU A 120 -28.77 16.12 60.61
C GLU A 120 -27.69 15.01 60.71
N ASP A 121 -26.42 15.39 60.56
CA ASP A 121 -25.21 14.57 60.74
C ASP A 121 -24.97 13.40 59.76
N SER A 122 -24.43 13.73 58.57
CA SER A 122 -23.46 12.85 57.89
C SER A 122 -22.39 13.62 57.12
N ASP A 123 -21.17 13.08 57.22
CA ASP A 123 -19.90 13.71 56.89
C ASP A 123 -19.61 13.80 55.37
N GLY A 124 -19.08 14.95 54.95
CA GLY A 124 -17.94 15.05 54.01
C GLY A 124 -18.04 14.50 52.59
N GLY A 125 -19.18 13.94 52.17
CA GLY A 125 -19.34 13.33 50.86
C GLY A 125 -19.58 14.35 49.74
N GLU A 126 -18.50 14.86 49.12
CA GLU A 126 -18.57 15.66 47.89
C GLU A 126 -19.01 14.81 46.68
N THR A 127 -20.28 14.40 46.64
CA THR A 127 -20.88 13.85 45.44
C THR A 127 -21.03 14.97 44.41
N GLU A 128 -20.35 14.86 43.28
CA GLU A 128 -20.60 15.71 42.11
C GLU A 128 -22.07 15.52 41.68
N SER A 129 -22.93 16.43 42.12
CA SER A 129 -24.33 16.46 41.71
C SER A 129 -24.36 16.65 40.20
N VAL A 130 -24.74 15.61 39.47
CA VAL A 130 -24.78 15.61 38.01
C VAL A 130 -25.81 16.66 37.57
N VAL A 131 -25.30 17.86 37.24
CA VAL A 131 -26.11 19.02 36.86
C VAL A 131 -26.90 18.64 35.61
N SER A 132 -28.16 18.29 35.85
CA SER A 132 -29.07 17.85 34.80
C SER A 132 -29.30 19.02 33.85
N GLU A 133 -28.74 18.91 32.64
CA GLU A 133 -28.69 20.01 31.69
C GLU A 133 -30.08 20.61 31.47
N SER A 134 -30.16 21.94 31.66
CA SER A 134 -31.38 22.75 31.50
C SER A 134 -32.15 22.36 30.24
N ARG A 135 -33.46 22.10 30.39
CA ARG A 135 -34.34 21.73 29.28
C ARG A 135 -35.37 22.81 29.04
N VAL A 136 -35.37 23.38 27.85
CA VAL A 136 -36.18 24.53 27.47
C VAL A 136 -37.23 24.14 26.41
N PRO A 137 -38.41 24.78 26.42
CA PRO A 137 -39.44 24.53 25.41
C PRO A 137 -39.08 25.19 24.08
N VAL A 138 -39.15 24.42 22.98
CA VAL A 138 -39.03 24.92 21.60
C VAL A 138 -40.21 24.38 20.80
N GLY A 139 -41.22 25.24 20.58
CA GLY A 139 -42.50 24.82 20.03
C GLY A 139 -43.20 23.81 20.95
N LYS A 140 -43.41 22.59 20.46
CA LYS A 140 -44.07 21.48 21.20
C LYS A 140 -43.09 20.46 21.82
N TYR A 141 -41.81 20.82 21.93
CA TYR A 141 -40.71 19.94 22.34
C TYR A 141 -39.95 20.52 23.53
N HIS A 142 -39.39 19.66 24.39
CA HIS A 142 -38.55 20.06 25.52
C HIS A 142 -37.16 19.46 25.34
N VAL A 143 -36.18 20.30 25.00
CA VAL A 143 -34.82 19.91 24.62
C VAL A 143 -33.77 20.59 25.49
N LYS A 144 -32.59 19.99 25.62
CA LYS A 144 -31.38 20.62 26.17
C LYS A 144 -31.19 22.04 25.65
N GLU A 145 -30.81 22.96 26.52
CA GLU A 145 -30.65 24.38 26.20
C GLU A 145 -29.60 24.63 25.11
N SER A 146 -28.54 23.81 25.07
CA SER A 146 -27.53 23.75 24.00
C SER A 146 -28.11 23.48 22.61
N PHE A 147 -29.12 22.61 22.50
CA PHE A 147 -29.79 22.27 21.23
C PHE A 147 -30.87 23.26 20.82
N ALA A 148 -31.36 24.11 21.73
CA ALA A 148 -32.42 25.07 21.46
C ALA A 148 -32.14 26.05 20.28
N PRO A 149 -30.93 26.63 20.09
CA PRO A 149 -30.62 27.42 18.89
C PRO A 149 -30.63 26.58 17.60
N ILE A 150 -30.08 25.36 17.63
CA ILE A 150 -30.05 24.46 16.47
C ILE A 150 -31.47 24.10 16.04
N LEU A 151 -32.33 23.74 16.98
CA LEU A 151 -33.72 23.36 16.70
C LEU A 151 -34.55 24.53 16.14
N ARG A 152 -34.32 25.77 16.61
CA ARG A 152 -34.95 26.96 16.03
C ARG A 152 -34.55 27.15 14.56
N SER A 153 -33.27 27.04 14.23
CA SER A 153 -32.77 27.12 12.84
C SER A 153 -33.32 25.99 11.95
N ILE A 154 -33.49 24.79 12.49
CA ILE A 154 -34.13 23.66 11.79
C ILE A 154 -35.60 23.98 11.49
N PHE A 155 -36.35 24.51 12.46
CA PHE A 155 -37.77 24.88 12.26
C PHE A 155 -37.95 26.05 11.30
N GLU A 156 -37.04 27.03 11.29
CA GLU A 156 -37.05 28.14 10.34
C GLU A 156 -36.83 27.64 8.89
N LYS A 157 -35.91 26.70 8.68
CA LYS A 157 -35.54 26.21 7.35
C LYS A 157 -36.43 25.08 6.81
N TYR A 158 -36.94 24.19 7.67
CA TYR A 158 -37.63 22.95 7.27
C TYR A 158 -39.02 22.77 7.91
N GLY A 159 -39.45 23.70 8.77
CA GLY A 159 -40.65 23.57 9.59
C GLY A 159 -40.52 22.52 10.69
N ASP A 160 -41.62 22.20 11.35
CA ASP A 160 -41.68 21.16 12.38
C ASP A 160 -41.35 19.77 11.78
N ILE A 161 -40.12 19.31 11.97
CA ILE A 161 -39.64 18.02 11.45
C ILE A 161 -40.34 16.82 12.08
N GLY A 162 -40.91 16.95 13.29
CA GLY A 162 -41.65 15.89 13.97
C GLY A 162 -43.17 16.10 13.91
N ALA A 163 -43.67 16.86 12.94
CA ALA A 163 -45.10 16.96 12.64
C ALA A 163 -45.72 15.62 12.21
N SER A 164 -44.95 14.78 11.51
CA SER A 164 -45.34 13.43 11.03
C SER A 164 -44.91 12.29 11.95
N CYS A 165 -44.26 12.58 13.09
CA CYS A 165 -43.74 11.54 13.97
C CYS A 165 -44.87 10.78 14.66
N HIS A 166 -44.89 9.44 14.50
CA HIS A 166 -45.96 8.57 14.97
C HIS A 166 -45.97 8.32 16.49
N LEU A 167 -44.95 8.79 17.21
CA LEU A 167 -44.80 8.55 18.64
C LEU A 167 -45.70 9.50 19.45
N GLU A 168 -46.63 8.93 20.22
CA GLU A 168 -47.60 9.70 21.03
C GLU A 168 -46.92 10.50 22.15
N SER A 169 -45.90 9.93 22.79
CA SER A 169 -45.19 10.55 23.91
C SER A 169 -44.37 11.76 23.45
N VAL A 170 -44.78 12.96 23.91
CA VAL A 170 -44.06 14.23 23.67
C VAL A 170 -42.61 14.16 24.18
N VAL A 171 -42.36 13.42 25.26
CA VAL A 171 -41.00 13.19 25.79
C VAL A 171 -40.17 12.39 24.78
N MET A 172 -40.70 11.27 24.27
CA MET A 172 -39.99 10.42 23.31
C MET A 172 -39.76 11.16 21.97
N ARG A 173 -40.74 11.93 21.48
CA ARG A 173 -40.52 12.78 20.30
C ARG A 173 -39.45 13.85 20.55
N SER A 174 -39.39 14.41 21.76
CA SER A 174 -38.36 15.41 22.11
C SER A 174 -36.98 14.78 22.08
N TYR A 175 -36.81 13.56 22.60
CA TYR A 175 -35.58 12.80 22.50
C TYR A 175 -35.13 12.58 21.04
N TYR A 176 -36.01 12.09 20.15
CA TYR A 176 -35.65 11.94 18.74
C TYR A 176 -35.33 13.27 18.04
N VAL A 177 -35.94 14.38 18.46
CA VAL A 177 -35.57 15.73 17.98
C VAL A 177 -34.20 16.17 18.52
N GLU A 178 -33.82 15.80 19.75
CA GLU A 178 -32.47 16.01 20.27
C GLU A 178 -31.43 15.19 19.50
N CYS A 179 -31.74 13.95 19.09
CA CYS A 179 -30.87 13.15 18.22
C CYS A 179 -30.57 13.86 16.89
N VAL A 180 -31.54 14.56 16.30
CA VAL A 180 -31.32 15.39 15.10
C VAL A 180 -30.43 16.59 15.40
N CYS A 181 -30.65 17.27 16.53
CA CYS A 181 -29.84 18.43 16.93
C CYS A 181 -28.39 18.02 17.23
N PHE A 182 -28.18 16.85 17.84
CA PHE A 182 -26.87 16.22 18.04
C PHE A 182 -26.16 15.97 16.71
N VAL A 183 -26.80 15.27 15.76
CA VAL A 183 -26.19 15.02 14.43
C VAL A 183 -25.80 16.33 13.75
N VAL A 184 -26.65 17.36 13.80
CA VAL A 184 -26.32 18.68 13.24
C VAL A 184 -25.16 19.35 13.99
N GLN A 185 -25.09 19.24 15.31
CA GLN A 185 -24.00 19.80 16.11
C GLN A 185 -22.65 19.13 15.81
N GLU A 186 -22.60 17.80 15.71
CA GLU A 186 -21.36 17.06 15.42
C GLU A 186 -20.79 17.45 14.04
N LEU A 187 -21.66 17.56 13.02
CA LEU A 187 -21.32 18.01 11.66
C LEU A 187 -20.91 19.48 11.57
N GLN A 188 -21.37 20.33 12.51
CA GLN A 188 -20.96 21.74 12.60
C GLN A 188 -19.67 21.94 13.43
N SER A 189 -19.40 21.03 14.37
CA SER A 189 -18.27 21.13 15.30
C SER A 189 -16.99 20.47 14.77
N THR A 190 -17.12 19.49 13.87
CA THR A 190 -15.99 18.76 13.27
C THR A 190 -15.84 19.12 11.80
N PRO A 191 -14.69 19.62 11.32
CA PRO A 191 -14.47 19.81 9.89
C PRO A 191 -14.39 18.43 9.19
N ILE A 192 -14.97 18.32 7.99
CA ILE A 192 -15.10 17.06 7.22
C ILE A 192 -13.77 16.30 7.13
N MET A 193 -12.66 17.01 6.92
CA MET A 193 -11.28 16.45 6.81
C MET A 193 -10.75 15.78 8.09
N GLN A 194 -11.46 15.89 9.22
CA GLN A 194 -11.13 15.26 10.51
C GLN A 194 -12.23 14.31 11.00
N LEU A 195 -13.32 14.16 10.24
CA LEU A 195 -14.48 13.40 10.65
C LEU A 195 -14.30 11.92 10.31
N ALA A 196 -14.03 11.11 11.34
CA ALA A 196 -13.73 9.69 11.16
C ALA A 196 -14.91 8.92 10.52
N LYS A 197 -14.61 7.98 9.61
CA LYS A 197 -15.59 7.11 8.96
C LYS A 197 -16.49 6.36 9.95
N SER A 198 -15.95 5.93 11.09
CA SER A 198 -16.71 5.33 12.20
C SER A 198 -17.76 6.28 12.79
N LYS A 199 -17.45 7.58 12.90
CA LYS A 199 -18.37 8.60 13.39
C LYS A 199 -19.49 8.88 12.40
N ILE A 200 -19.21 8.90 11.09
CA ILE A 200 -20.27 8.97 10.08
C ILE A 200 -21.21 7.76 10.16
N MET A 201 -20.69 6.56 10.35
CA MET A 201 -21.53 5.36 10.55
C MET A 201 -22.41 5.43 11.81
N GLU A 202 -21.92 6.06 12.90
CA GLU A 202 -22.70 6.36 14.11
C GLU A 202 -23.84 7.35 13.81
N LEU A 203 -23.54 8.49 13.17
CA LEU A 203 -24.54 9.50 12.81
C LEU A 203 -25.60 8.92 11.83
N MET A 204 -25.18 8.08 10.90
CA MET A 204 -26.05 7.35 9.97
C MET A 204 -27.01 6.39 10.69
N ALA A 205 -26.53 5.66 11.71
CA ALA A 205 -27.38 4.79 12.52
C ALA A 205 -28.44 5.60 13.29
N ILE A 206 -28.02 6.72 13.90
CA ILE A 206 -28.93 7.64 14.60
C ILE A 206 -30.01 8.18 13.64
N LEU A 207 -29.64 8.60 12.43
CA LEU A 207 -30.60 9.07 11.44
C LEU A 207 -31.58 7.98 11.00
N LYS A 208 -31.13 6.74 10.81
CA LYS A 208 -31.99 5.61 10.46
C LYS A 208 -33.07 5.33 11.53
N ASP A 209 -32.72 5.47 12.80
CA ASP A 209 -33.68 5.31 13.91
C ASP A 209 -34.66 6.49 13.99
N VAL A 210 -34.20 7.71 13.71
CA VAL A 210 -35.02 8.92 13.59
C VAL A 210 -35.99 8.86 12.38
N GLU A 211 -35.53 8.33 11.24
CA GLU A 211 -36.35 8.06 10.05
C GLU A 211 -37.42 7.00 10.35
N SER A 212 -37.06 5.96 11.11
CA SER A 212 -37.99 4.94 11.59
C SER A 212 -39.08 5.51 12.52
N ALA A 213 -38.74 6.54 13.31
CA ALA A 213 -39.70 7.33 14.11
C ALA A 213 -40.58 8.29 13.27
N GLN A 214 -40.43 8.33 11.94
CA GLN A 214 -41.16 9.17 10.98
C GLN A 214 -40.93 10.70 11.16
N LEU A 215 -39.74 11.10 11.60
CA LEU A 215 -39.31 12.50 11.53
C LEU A 215 -38.82 12.85 10.11
N ARG A 216 -39.10 14.08 9.65
CA ARG A 216 -38.76 14.57 8.30
C ARG A 216 -37.30 14.99 8.20
N VAL A 217 -36.38 14.03 8.18
CA VAL A 217 -34.92 14.25 8.23
C VAL A 217 -34.16 13.89 6.96
N ALA A 218 -34.84 13.57 5.85
CA ALA A 218 -34.22 13.22 4.57
C ALA A 218 -33.20 14.26 4.06
N TRP A 219 -33.38 15.54 4.41
CA TRP A 219 -32.44 16.62 4.09
C TRP A 219 -31.10 16.50 4.86
N LEU A 220 -31.12 15.98 6.08
CA LEU A 220 -29.94 15.75 6.90
C LEU A 220 -29.28 14.43 6.53
N ARG A 221 -30.10 13.43 6.22
CA ARG A 221 -29.66 12.15 5.68
C ARG A 221 -28.80 12.32 4.44
N ASN A 222 -29.33 13.02 3.42
CA ASN A 222 -28.59 13.35 2.19
C ASN A 222 -27.25 14.05 2.47
N ILE A 223 -27.18 14.96 3.44
CA ILE A 223 -25.92 15.64 3.82
C ILE A 223 -24.92 14.66 4.43
N VAL A 224 -25.37 13.68 5.23
CA VAL A 224 -24.49 12.67 5.83
C VAL A 224 -24.06 11.62 4.79
N ASP A 225 -24.94 11.23 3.86
CA ASP A 225 -24.58 10.39 2.71
C ASP A 225 -23.52 11.10 1.83
N GLU A 226 -23.71 12.38 1.46
CA GLU A 226 -22.72 13.19 0.73
C GLU A 226 -21.37 13.27 1.47
N ILE A 227 -21.37 13.44 2.79
CA ILE A 227 -20.12 13.50 3.58
C ILE A 227 -19.44 12.12 3.65
N ALA A 228 -20.19 11.02 3.67
CA ALA A 228 -19.64 9.67 3.59
C ALA A 228 -18.87 9.44 2.27
N GLU A 229 -19.49 9.79 1.13
CA GLU A 229 -18.87 9.70 -0.20
C GLU A 229 -17.60 10.57 -0.29
N ASN A 230 -17.64 11.80 0.25
CA ASN A 230 -16.47 12.69 0.26
C ASN A 230 -15.30 12.12 1.09
N ILE A 231 -15.55 11.43 2.20
CA ILE A 231 -14.49 10.78 3.00
C ILE A 231 -13.83 9.64 2.22
N GLU A 232 -14.62 8.82 1.51
CA GLU A 232 -14.07 7.74 0.68
C GLU A 232 -13.20 8.28 -0.46
N LEU A 233 -13.63 9.37 -1.12
CA LEU A 233 -12.83 10.06 -2.15
C LEU A 233 -11.52 10.68 -1.60
N ILE A 234 -11.52 11.16 -0.34
CA ILE A 234 -10.32 11.68 0.33
C ILE A 234 -9.32 10.54 0.62
N ASP A 235 -9.80 9.40 1.12
CA ASP A 235 -8.97 8.21 1.36
C ASP A 235 -8.37 7.68 0.04
N GLU A 236 -9.18 7.56 -1.03
CA GLU A 236 -8.71 7.15 -2.35
C GLU A 236 -7.65 8.10 -2.94
N HIS A 237 -7.89 9.41 -2.87
CA HIS A 237 -6.92 10.42 -3.32
C HIS A 237 -5.60 10.33 -2.54
N CYS A 238 -5.67 10.14 -1.22
CA CYS A 238 -4.50 9.99 -0.36
C CYS A 238 -3.67 8.75 -0.73
N MET A 239 -4.33 7.60 -0.93
CA MET A 239 -3.67 6.37 -1.40
C MET A 239 -3.04 6.54 -2.79
N ALA A 240 -3.74 7.21 -3.72
CA ALA A 240 -3.25 7.44 -5.08
C ALA A 240 -1.99 8.32 -5.12
N GLU A 241 -1.97 9.44 -4.40
CA GLU A 241 -0.78 10.31 -4.32
C GLU A 241 0.40 9.60 -3.61
N MET A 242 0.14 8.77 -2.59
CA MET A 242 1.18 7.98 -1.94
C MET A 242 1.77 6.91 -2.86
N ALA A 243 0.94 6.22 -3.66
CA ALA A 243 1.39 5.24 -4.65
C ALA A 243 2.19 5.91 -5.78
N LYS A 244 1.72 7.06 -6.28
CA LYS A 244 2.42 7.88 -7.28
C LYS A 244 3.79 8.33 -6.76
N ALA A 245 3.84 8.91 -5.57
CA ALA A 245 5.08 9.36 -4.94
C ALA A 245 6.06 8.23 -4.60
N ASN A 246 5.61 6.97 -4.56
CA ASN A 246 6.51 5.81 -4.52
C ASN A 246 7.07 5.48 -5.91
N SER A 247 6.20 5.36 -6.92
CA SER A 247 6.57 5.11 -8.32
C SER A 247 7.53 6.16 -8.88
N ASP A 248 7.32 7.44 -8.56
CA ASP A 248 8.21 8.54 -8.95
C ASP A 248 9.63 8.36 -8.39
N ARG A 249 9.77 7.88 -7.14
CA ARG A 249 11.08 7.58 -6.52
C ARG A 249 11.75 6.37 -7.14
N GLU A 250 10.99 5.30 -7.39
CA GLU A 250 11.49 4.08 -8.05
C GLU A 250 12.02 4.41 -9.45
N MET A 251 11.26 5.18 -10.23
CA MET A 251 11.70 5.72 -11.53
C MET A 251 12.97 6.59 -11.40
N GLU A 252 13.05 7.47 -10.40
CA GLU A 252 14.24 8.29 -10.17
C GLU A 252 15.47 7.45 -9.81
N THR A 253 15.31 6.36 -9.05
CA THR A 253 16.41 5.43 -8.75
C THR A 253 16.86 4.64 -9.97
N LEU A 254 15.93 4.10 -10.77
CA LEU A 254 16.24 3.34 -11.98
C LEU A 254 16.91 4.21 -13.05
N ASN A 255 16.50 5.47 -13.19
CA ASN A 255 17.16 6.41 -14.09
C ASN A 255 18.61 6.70 -13.68
N LYS A 256 18.91 6.81 -12.38
CA LYS A 256 20.28 7.00 -11.87
C LYS A 256 21.16 5.77 -12.05
N GLU A 257 20.58 4.57 -11.86
CA GLU A 257 21.28 3.31 -12.14
C GLU A 257 21.55 3.14 -13.64
N LEU A 258 20.59 3.49 -14.50
CA LEU A 258 20.76 3.45 -15.96
C LEU A 258 21.87 4.41 -16.42
N GLU A 259 21.88 5.66 -15.94
CA GLU A 259 22.91 6.65 -16.29
C GLU A 259 24.32 6.17 -15.89
N SER A 260 24.47 5.63 -14.67
CA SER A 260 25.75 5.07 -14.20
C SER A 260 26.21 3.85 -15.01
N ASN A 261 25.26 2.99 -15.44
CA ASN A 261 25.56 1.87 -16.33
C ASN A 261 25.95 2.32 -17.74
N LEU A 262 25.37 3.42 -18.26
CA LEU A 262 25.75 4.00 -19.55
C LEU A 262 27.14 4.64 -19.51
N GLU A 263 27.48 5.36 -18.44
CA GLU A 263 28.84 5.91 -18.24
C GLU A 263 29.89 4.79 -18.14
N SER A 264 29.58 3.74 -17.36
CA SER A 264 30.42 2.54 -17.24
C SER A 264 30.61 1.83 -18.58
N LEU A 265 29.55 1.68 -19.38
CA LEU A 265 29.61 1.09 -20.72
C LEU A 265 30.49 1.92 -21.65
N ALA A 266 30.31 3.24 -21.69
CA ALA A 266 31.12 4.14 -22.53
C ALA A 266 32.62 4.07 -22.16
N GLN A 267 32.96 3.96 -20.87
CA GLN A 267 34.34 3.71 -20.44
C GLN A 267 34.88 2.37 -21.00
N LYS A 268 34.07 1.30 -20.96
CA LYS A 268 34.49 -0.02 -21.48
C LYS A 268 34.59 -0.07 -22.99
N GLU A 269 33.76 0.66 -23.72
CA GLU A 269 33.92 0.82 -25.16
C GLU A 269 35.24 1.53 -25.51
N GLN A 270 35.60 2.60 -24.78
CA GLN A 270 36.90 3.27 -24.95
C GLN A 270 38.09 2.34 -24.63
N GLU A 271 38.05 1.63 -23.49
CA GLU A 271 39.09 0.65 -23.13
C GLU A 271 39.27 -0.43 -24.22
N VAL A 272 38.18 -0.91 -24.82
CA VAL A 272 38.24 -1.87 -25.94
C VAL A 272 38.87 -1.26 -27.19
N THR A 273 38.64 0.02 -27.50
CA THR A 273 39.31 0.69 -28.62
C THR A 273 40.82 0.87 -28.41
N ASP A 274 41.25 1.25 -27.20
CA ASP A 274 42.65 1.39 -26.82
C ASP A 274 43.40 0.04 -26.84
N ILE A 275 42.74 -1.03 -26.40
CA ILE A 275 43.29 -2.39 -26.51
C ILE A 275 43.42 -2.80 -27.97
N LYS A 276 42.45 -2.44 -28.83
CA LYS A 276 42.44 -2.80 -30.25
C LYS A 276 43.54 -2.09 -31.05
N THR A 277 43.84 -0.82 -30.79
CA THR A 277 44.97 -0.12 -31.44
C THR A 277 46.30 -0.75 -31.04
N ARG A 278 46.50 -0.99 -29.74
CA ARG A 278 47.70 -1.64 -29.19
C ARG A 278 47.94 -3.06 -29.75
N ILE A 279 46.88 -3.83 -30.00
CA ILE A 279 46.98 -5.14 -30.66
C ILE A 279 47.54 -5.02 -32.08
N GLU A 280 47.19 -3.95 -32.81
CA GLU A 280 47.66 -3.76 -34.18
C GLU A 280 49.11 -3.25 -34.24
N GLU A 281 49.51 -2.36 -33.32
CA GLU A 281 50.92 -1.97 -33.11
C GLU A 281 51.81 -3.20 -32.85
N ILE A 282 51.35 -4.12 -32.00
CA ILE A 282 52.06 -5.37 -31.69
C ILE A 282 52.11 -6.28 -32.92
N ARG A 283 51.05 -6.33 -33.75
CA ARG A 283 51.00 -7.13 -34.98
C ARG A 283 52.01 -6.63 -36.03
N GLU A 284 52.11 -5.30 -36.21
CA GLU A 284 53.06 -4.67 -37.12
C GLU A 284 54.50 -4.96 -36.67
N HIS A 285 54.83 -4.70 -35.40
CA HIS A 285 56.17 -4.94 -34.85
C HIS A 285 56.56 -6.43 -34.90
N LEU A 286 55.62 -7.36 -34.66
CA LEU A 286 55.87 -8.80 -34.80
C LEU A 286 56.20 -9.15 -36.26
N SER A 287 55.46 -8.60 -37.23
CA SER A 287 55.69 -8.83 -38.66
C SER A 287 57.07 -8.30 -39.11
N GLU A 288 57.51 -7.17 -38.56
CA GLU A 288 58.85 -6.61 -38.83
C GLU A 288 59.97 -7.50 -38.25
N LEU A 289 59.75 -8.09 -37.07
CA LEU A 289 60.68 -9.05 -36.46
C LEU A 289 60.77 -10.38 -37.22
N GLU A 290 59.65 -10.90 -37.74
CA GLU A 290 59.64 -12.10 -38.59
C GLU A 290 60.43 -11.89 -39.89
N LEU A 291 60.28 -10.72 -40.52
CA LEU A 291 61.09 -10.34 -41.70
C LEU A 291 62.59 -10.32 -41.37
N LYS A 292 62.99 -9.62 -40.31
CA LYS A 292 64.38 -9.52 -39.83
C LYS A 292 64.98 -10.89 -39.50
N SER A 293 64.18 -11.79 -38.91
CA SER A 293 64.56 -13.16 -38.60
C SER A 293 64.82 -14.00 -39.86
N SER A 294 63.96 -13.86 -40.87
CA SER A 294 64.11 -14.54 -42.16
C SER A 294 65.38 -14.11 -42.91
N ASP A 295 65.67 -12.81 -42.97
CA ASP A 295 66.90 -12.29 -43.56
C ASP A 295 68.15 -12.73 -42.77
N LEU A 296 68.10 -12.76 -41.44
CA LEU A 296 69.19 -13.29 -40.61
C LEU A 296 69.44 -14.78 -40.93
N ALA A 297 68.40 -15.61 -41.00
CA ALA A 297 68.52 -17.03 -41.32
C ALA A 297 69.12 -17.27 -42.72
N LYS A 298 68.68 -16.48 -43.71
CA LYS A 298 69.23 -16.49 -45.08
C LYS A 298 70.70 -16.06 -45.11
N ASN A 299 71.09 -15.05 -44.32
CA ASN A 299 72.47 -14.62 -44.17
C ASN A 299 73.34 -15.67 -43.48
N ILE A 300 72.84 -16.35 -42.44
CA ILE A 300 73.52 -17.47 -41.78
C ILE A 300 73.78 -18.62 -42.76
N LEU A 301 72.80 -19.00 -43.58
CA LEU A 301 72.97 -20.02 -44.63
C LEU A 301 74.01 -19.60 -45.69
N SER A 302 74.03 -18.32 -46.07
CA SER A 302 75.02 -17.74 -47.01
C SER A 302 76.44 -17.69 -46.44
N ILE A 303 76.60 -17.36 -45.15
CA ILE A 303 77.90 -17.40 -44.46
C ILE A 303 78.35 -18.85 -44.30
N LYS A 304 77.46 -19.75 -43.87
CA LYS A 304 77.79 -21.17 -43.73
C LYS A 304 78.25 -21.78 -45.05
N SER A 305 77.51 -21.58 -46.15
CA SER A 305 77.92 -22.13 -47.44
C SER A 305 79.25 -21.58 -47.93
N LYS A 306 79.60 -20.33 -47.62
CA LYS A 306 80.95 -19.79 -47.89
C LYS A 306 82.02 -20.50 -47.05
N VAL A 307 81.78 -20.75 -45.76
CA VAL A 307 82.69 -21.49 -44.88
C VAL A 307 82.86 -22.94 -45.34
N ASP A 308 81.76 -23.62 -45.69
CA ASP A 308 81.77 -25.00 -46.19
C ASP A 308 82.51 -25.13 -47.56
N ASN A 309 82.66 -24.03 -48.31
CA ASN A 309 83.42 -23.96 -49.57
C ASN A 309 84.88 -23.49 -49.40
N LEU A 310 85.35 -23.16 -48.19
CA LEU A 310 86.76 -22.87 -47.95
C LEU A 310 87.55 -24.19 -47.88
N ASP A 311 88.24 -24.55 -48.98
CA ASP A 311 89.17 -25.67 -48.96
C ASP A 311 90.41 -25.33 -48.11
N SER A 312 90.29 -25.66 -46.82
CA SER A 312 91.31 -25.47 -45.81
C SER A 312 92.58 -26.29 -46.04
N LYS A 313 92.62 -27.27 -46.97
CA LYS A 313 93.89 -27.86 -47.41
C LYS A 313 94.61 -26.93 -48.38
N SER A 314 93.90 -26.44 -49.40
CA SER A 314 94.47 -25.56 -50.43
C SER A 314 95.16 -24.32 -49.84
N LEU A 315 94.63 -23.77 -48.74
CA LEU A 315 95.22 -22.62 -48.05
C LEU A 315 96.40 -22.94 -47.11
N LEU A 316 96.63 -24.21 -46.75
CA LEU A 316 97.83 -24.63 -46.01
C LEU A 316 98.93 -25.14 -46.96
N ASP A 317 98.57 -25.74 -48.09
CA ASP A 317 99.51 -26.20 -49.13
C ASP A 317 100.21 -25.03 -49.87
N GLU A 318 99.70 -23.79 -49.77
CA GLU A 318 100.37 -22.56 -50.27
C GLU A 318 101.39 -21.97 -49.26
N LEU A 319 101.55 -22.58 -48.07
CA LEU A 319 102.36 -22.03 -46.97
C LEU A 319 103.66 -22.84 -46.67
N VAL A 320 104.02 -23.82 -47.51
CA VAL A 320 105.13 -24.78 -47.31
C VAL A 320 105.96 -24.97 -48.59
#